data_AF-A0A2B4SXP5-F1
#
_entry.id   AF-A0A2B4SXP5-F1
#
_cell.length_a   1.000
_cell.length_b   1.000
_cell.length_c   1.000
_cell.angle_alpha   90.00
_cell.angle_beta   90.00
_cell.angle_gamma   90.00
#
_symmetry.space_group_name_H-M   'P 1'
#
loop_
_entity.id
_entity.type
_entity.pdbx_description
1 polymer ?
#
loop_
_entity_poly.entity_id
_entity_poly.type
_entity_poly.pdbx_seq_one_letter_code
_entity_poly.pdbx_strand_id
1 'polypeptide(L)'
;MKHASIRPVNMACGIAEGTYLIENVETYRYLFQDGPGIKGNRGDEGGWLSFSGYEAPNVVGADANYYNRAYWKIISQGEEKYFIENVETKRYLFSTGAKLEGGRGGEGGWTKAPKFVEADANY
;
A
#
# COMPACT_ATOMS: atom_id res chain seq x y z
N MET A 1 1.04 -40.62 -32.14
CA MET A 1 0.43 -39.37 -31.62
C MET A 1 0.97 -39.13 -30.22
N LYS A 2 1.85 -38.14 -30.03
CA LYS A 2 2.37 -37.77 -28.71
C LYS A 2 1.34 -36.88 -28.03
N HIS A 3 0.82 -37.32 -26.89
CA HIS A 3 -0.08 -36.52 -26.06
C HIS A 3 0.73 -35.35 -25.50
N ALA A 4 0.33 -34.13 -25.85
CA ALA A 4 0.84 -32.94 -25.21
C ALA A 4 0.31 -32.91 -23.78
N SER A 5 1.21 -33.05 -22.81
CA SER A 5 0.92 -32.75 -21.40
C SER A 5 0.63 -31.26 -21.31
N ILE A 6 -0.65 -30.89 -21.23
CA ILE A 6 -1.06 -29.55 -20.82
C ILE A 6 -0.58 -29.39 -19.38
N ARG A 7 0.53 -28.67 -19.20
CA ARG A 7 0.94 -28.24 -17.87
C ARG A 7 -0.16 -27.30 -17.36
N PRO A 8 -0.71 -27.50 -16.16
CA PRO A 8 -1.64 -26.52 -15.60
C PRO A 8 -0.89 -25.19 -15.54
N VAL A 9 -1.44 -24.18 -16.21
CA VAL A 9 -1.01 -22.80 -16.02
C VAL A 9 -1.32 -22.53 -14.56
N ASN A 10 -0.29 -22.34 -13.75
CA ASN A 10 -0.44 -21.97 -12.36
C ASN A 10 -1.12 -20.59 -12.35
N MET A 11 -2.45 -20.55 -12.24
CA MET A 11 -3.18 -19.32 -11.97
C MET A 11 -2.80 -18.93 -10.55
N ALA A 12 -1.74 -18.14 -10.42
CA ALA A 12 -1.39 -17.46 -9.19
C ALA A 12 -2.66 -16.80 -8.62
N CYS A 13 -3.10 -17.26 -7.45
CA CYS A 13 -4.26 -16.73 -6.74
C CYS A 13 -3.85 -15.42 -6.07
N GLY A 14 -3.82 -14.33 -6.84
CA GLY A 14 -3.62 -12.99 -6.34
C GLY A 14 -4.88 -12.42 -5.66
N ILE A 15 -4.74 -11.26 -5.02
CA ILE A 15 -5.89 -10.47 -4.56
C ILE A 15 -6.60 -9.92 -5.79
N ALA A 16 -7.93 -10.09 -5.86
CA ALA A 16 -8.74 -9.51 -6.92
C ALA A 16 -8.69 -7.98 -6.84
N GLU A 17 -8.78 -7.31 -7.99
CA GLU A 17 -8.93 -5.86 -7.99
C GLU A 17 -10.29 -5.48 -7.41
N GLY A 18 -10.32 -4.42 -6.61
CA GLY A 18 -11.53 -3.99 -5.92
C GLY A 18 -11.26 -3.02 -4.78
N THR A 19 -12.33 -2.64 -4.10
CA THR A 19 -12.29 -1.79 -2.90
C THR A 19 -12.49 -2.65 -1.66
N TYR A 20 -11.61 -2.47 -0.68
CA TYR A 20 -11.55 -3.28 0.53
C TYR A 20 -11.51 -2.42 1.79
N LEU A 21 -12.13 -2.93 2.86
CA LEU A 21 -11.74 -2.61 4.22
C LEU A 21 -10.69 -3.64 4.65
N ILE A 22 -9.58 -3.16 5.21
CA ILE A 22 -8.52 -4.02 5.71
C ILE A 22 -8.53 -3.89 7.23
N GLU A 23 -8.98 -4.93 7.92
CA GLU A 23 -9.08 -4.97 9.38
C GLU A 23 -7.96 -5.83 9.96
N ASN A 24 -7.34 -5.35 11.02
CA ASN A 24 -6.40 -6.14 11.79
C ASN A 24 -7.15 -7.17 12.65
N VAL A 25 -6.83 -8.46 12.49
CA VAL A 25 -7.56 -9.57 13.14
C VAL A 25 -7.44 -9.63 14.67
N GLU A 26 -6.42 -8.98 15.26
CA GLU A 26 -6.18 -8.98 16.71
C GLU A 26 -6.80 -7.75 17.40
N THR A 27 -6.71 -6.59 16.73
CA THR A 27 -7.13 -5.30 17.31
C THR A 27 -8.46 -4.79 16.78
N TYR A 28 -8.99 -5.42 15.73
CA TYR A 28 -10.23 -5.04 15.04
C TYR A 28 -10.24 -3.60 14.55
N ARG A 29 -9.05 -3.05 14.27
CA ARG A 29 -8.87 -1.71 13.73
C ARG A 29 -8.70 -1.77 12.22
N TYR A 30 -9.32 -0.85 11.52
CA TYR A 30 -9.11 -0.65 10.10
C TYR A 30 -7.78 0.04 9.82
N LEU A 31 -7.09 -0.41 8.77
CA LEU A 31 -6.05 0.38 8.13
C LEU A 31 -6.68 1.69 7.63
N PHE A 32 -6.22 2.82 8.14
CA PHE A 32 -6.91 4.10 8.01
C PHE A 32 -5.95 5.21 7.59
N GLN A 33 -6.49 6.12 6.78
CA GLN A 33 -5.75 7.24 6.24
C GLN A 33 -5.92 8.52 7.06
N ASP A 34 -4.84 9.04 7.65
CA ASP A 34 -4.87 10.19 8.59
C ASP A 34 -4.36 11.51 7.97
N GLY A 35 -4.95 11.91 6.84
CA GLY A 35 -4.54 13.15 6.18
C GLY A 35 -5.52 13.72 5.16
N PRO A 36 -5.25 14.90 4.59
CA PRO A 36 -6.08 15.47 3.52
C PRO A 36 -5.92 14.69 2.21
N GLY A 37 -6.83 14.94 1.27
CA GLY A 37 -6.63 14.55 -0.13
C GLY A 37 -5.36 15.15 -0.73
N ILE A 38 -4.88 14.56 -1.82
CA ILE A 38 -3.81 15.14 -2.64
C ILE A 38 -4.24 16.54 -3.10
N LYS A 39 -3.33 17.50 -3.01
CA LYS A 39 -3.48 18.83 -3.62
C LYS A 39 -2.75 18.87 -4.97
N GLY A 40 -3.41 19.36 -6.01
CA GLY A 40 -2.84 19.40 -7.36
C GLY A 40 -2.81 18.02 -8.02
N ASN A 41 -1.80 17.78 -8.85
CA ASN A 41 -1.59 16.48 -9.50
C ASN A 41 -0.75 15.56 -8.60
N ARG A 42 -0.73 14.26 -8.95
CA ARG A 42 0.16 13.30 -8.29
C ARG A 42 1.62 13.71 -8.48
N GLY A 43 2.38 13.76 -7.40
CA GLY A 43 3.80 14.09 -7.40
C GLY A 43 4.09 15.57 -7.12
N ASP A 44 3.06 16.43 -7.12
CA ASP A 44 3.20 17.87 -6.91
C ASP A 44 3.48 18.21 -5.43
N GLU A 45 3.21 17.31 -4.48
CA GLU A 45 3.43 17.57 -3.04
C GLU A 45 4.88 17.31 -2.59
N GLY A 46 5.78 16.96 -3.51
CA GLY A 46 7.22 16.99 -3.25
C GLY A 46 7.74 15.82 -2.42
N GLY A 47 7.09 14.65 -2.47
CA GLY A 47 7.58 13.44 -1.83
C GLY A 47 6.92 13.14 -0.48
N TRP A 48 7.51 12.18 0.24
CA TRP A 48 7.09 11.82 1.60
C TRP A 48 8.00 12.38 2.69
N LEU A 49 9.14 12.96 2.31
CA LEU A 49 10.16 13.45 3.24
C LEU A 49 9.97 14.94 3.52
N SER A 50 10.08 15.30 4.81
CA SER A 50 9.86 16.67 5.31
C SER A 50 10.79 17.75 4.77
N PHE A 51 11.89 17.39 4.07
CA PHE A 51 12.83 18.38 3.52
C PHE A 51 12.22 19.23 2.40
N SER A 52 11.10 18.81 1.81
CA SER A 52 10.32 19.59 0.83
C SER A 52 9.40 20.63 1.48
N GLY A 53 9.36 20.72 2.82
CA GLY A 53 8.40 21.55 3.55
C GLY A 53 7.00 20.90 3.66
N TYR A 54 6.85 19.68 3.14
CA TYR A 54 5.65 18.86 3.23
C TYR A 54 6.00 17.51 3.88
N GLU A 55 5.16 17.06 4.80
CA GLU A 55 5.28 15.74 5.42
C GLU A 55 4.07 14.90 5.02
N ALA A 56 4.31 13.76 4.39
CA ALA A 56 3.22 12.85 4.02
C ALA A 56 2.51 12.36 5.29
N PRO A 57 1.16 12.29 5.29
CA PRO A 57 0.43 11.89 6.48
C PRO A 57 0.67 10.41 6.82
N ASN A 58 0.47 10.08 8.10
CA ASN A 58 0.69 8.74 8.62
C ASN A 58 -0.46 7.80 8.30
N VAL A 59 -0.15 6.52 8.17
CA VAL A 59 -1.16 5.45 8.15
C VAL A 59 -1.34 4.91 9.55
N VAL A 60 -2.59 4.81 10.00
CA VAL A 60 -2.92 4.46 11.39
C VAL A 60 -3.98 3.35 11.46
N GLY A 61 -4.20 2.82 12.66
CA GLY A 61 -5.31 1.90 12.94
C GLY A 61 -6.48 2.65 13.58
N ALA A 62 -7.61 2.76 12.87
CA ALA A 62 -8.84 3.39 13.39
C ALA A 62 -9.88 2.34 13.80
N ASP A 63 -10.67 2.64 14.81
CA ASP A 63 -11.77 1.80 15.31
C ASP A 63 -13.05 1.89 14.45
N ALA A 64 -13.12 2.85 13.52
CA ALA A 64 -14.21 2.97 12.57
C ALA A 64 -13.75 3.57 11.23
N ASN A 65 -14.62 3.48 10.22
CA ASN A 65 -14.41 4.10 8.92
C ASN A 65 -14.88 5.56 8.91
N TYR A 66 -14.04 6.47 9.39
CA TYR A 66 -14.34 7.90 9.37
C TYR A 66 -14.18 8.50 7.98
N TYR A 67 -15.22 9.19 7.50
CA TYR A 67 -15.20 9.87 6.20
C TYR A 67 -14.78 8.98 5.03
N ASN A 68 -15.09 7.67 5.09
CA ASN A 68 -14.74 6.67 4.07
C ASN A 68 -13.23 6.44 3.86
N ARG A 69 -12.37 6.94 4.75
CA ARG A 69 -10.90 6.87 4.63
C ARG A 69 -10.28 5.52 5.01
N ALA A 70 -11.08 4.55 5.44
CA ALA A 70 -10.64 3.17 5.59
C ALA A 70 -10.77 2.33 4.31
N TYR A 71 -11.39 2.87 3.24
CA TYR A 71 -11.52 2.14 1.98
C TYR A 71 -10.26 2.25 1.12
N TRP A 72 -9.72 1.10 0.74
CA TRP A 72 -8.52 0.98 -0.10
C TRP A 72 -8.83 0.23 -1.38
N LYS A 73 -8.38 0.77 -2.51
CA LYS A 73 -8.37 0.07 -3.80
C LYS A 73 -7.11 -0.76 -3.92
N ILE A 74 -7.29 -2.02 -4.29
CA ILE A 74 -6.20 -2.90 -4.72
C ILE A 74 -6.14 -2.86 -6.24
N ILE A 75 -5.01 -2.42 -6.79
CA ILE A 75 -4.79 -2.23 -8.23
C ILE A 75 -3.62 -3.10 -8.65
N SER A 76 -3.85 -4.10 -9.50
CA SER A 76 -2.81 -5.03 -9.93
C SER A 76 -1.75 -4.34 -10.78
N GLN A 77 -0.48 -4.67 -10.52
CA GLN A 77 0.67 -4.30 -11.36
C GLN A 77 1.24 -5.51 -12.10
N GLY A 78 0.55 -6.66 -12.04
CA GLY A 78 1.08 -7.96 -12.48
C GLY A 78 2.04 -8.58 -11.48
N GLU A 79 2.40 -9.85 -11.69
CA GLU A 79 3.36 -10.59 -10.83
C GLU A 79 3.06 -10.52 -9.32
N GLU A 80 1.79 -10.54 -8.93
CA GLU A 80 1.34 -10.44 -7.52
C GLU A 80 1.80 -9.14 -6.83
N LYS A 81 2.02 -8.07 -7.59
CA LYS A 81 2.33 -6.73 -7.09
C LYS A 81 1.11 -5.84 -7.21
N TYR A 82 0.92 -4.95 -6.24
CA TYR A 82 -0.27 -4.11 -6.15
C TYR A 82 0.09 -2.69 -5.75
N PHE A 83 -0.61 -1.73 -6.33
CA PHE A 83 -0.82 -0.46 -5.65
C PHE A 83 -2.00 -0.57 -4.70
N ILE A 84 -1.88 0.09 -3.56
CA ILE A 84 -2.92 0.19 -2.54
C ILE A 84 -3.25 1.68 -2.41
N GLU A 85 -4.34 2.12 -3.03
CA GLU A 85 -4.75 3.52 -3.13
C GLU A 85 -5.92 3.79 -2.19
N ASN A 86 -5.86 4.86 -1.39
CA ASN A 86 -7.01 5.28 -0.59
C ASN A 86 -8.12 5.82 -1.49
N VAL A 87 -9.36 5.37 -1.28
CA VAL A 87 -10.50 5.79 -2.11
C VAL A 87 -10.76 7.28 -2.03
N GLU A 88 -10.60 7.90 -0.86
CA GLU A 88 -10.97 9.29 -0.63
C GLU A 88 -9.82 10.24 -0.93
N THR A 89 -8.63 9.99 -0.38
CA THR A 89 -7.50 10.92 -0.53
C THR A 89 -6.68 10.70 -1.79
N LYS A 90 -6.89 9.56 -2.46
CA LYS A 90 -6.15 9.11 -3.65
C LYS A 90 -4.66 8.86 -3.39
N ARG A 91 -4.21 8.90 -2.14
CA ARG A 91 -2.82 8.63 -1.75
C ARG A 91 -2.53 7.12 -1.78
N TYR A 92 -1.28 6.77 -2.02
CA TYR A 92 -0.81 5.38 -1.94
C TYR A 92 -0.31 5.06 -0.53
N LEU A 93 -0.60 3.84 -0.06
CA LEU A 93 0.11 3.25 1.08
C LEU A 93 1.58 3.05 0.69
N PHE A 94 2.48 3.80 1.33
CA PHE A 94 3.88 3.87 0.95
C PHE A 94 4.80 3.56 2.13
N SER A 95 5.81 2.70 1.91
CA SER A 95 6.84 2.42 2.91
C SER A 95 8.02 3.37 2.71
N THR A 96 8.40 4.11 3.75
CA THR A 96 9.39 5.21 3.64
C THR A 96 10.85 4.76 3.56
N GLY A 97 11.09 3.45 3.59
CA GLY A 97 12.43 2.87 3.62
C GLY A 97 13.11 2.87 2.25
N ALA A 98 14.42 2.71 2.26
CA ALA A 98 15.15 2.37 1.05
C ALA A 98 14.64 1.04 0.48
N LYS A 99 14.89 0.82 -0.82
CA LYS A 99 14.67 -0.48 -1.44
C LYS A 99 15.38 -1.57 -0.63
N LEU A 100 14.70 -2.67 -0.38
CA LEU A 100 15.27 -3.85 0.29
C LEU A 100 16.58 -4.26 -0.40
N GLU A 101 17.69 -4.25 0.34
CA GLU A 101 18.97 -4.77 -0.12
C GLU A 101 19.19 -6.19 0.43
N GLY A 102 19.52 -7.14 -0.46
CA GLY A 102 19.74 -8.54 -0.09
C GLY A 102 18.45 -9.35 0.07
N GLY A 103 18.48 -10.36 0.95
CA GLY A 103 17.38 -11.31 1.15
C GLY A 103 16.33 -10.82 2.14
N ARG A 104 15.09 -11.33 2.01
CA ARG A 104 14.01 -11.08 2.98
C ARG A 104 14.45 -11.49 4.39
N GLY A 105 14.22 -10.62 5.37
CA GLY A 105 14.60 -10.82 6.78
C GLY A 105 16.01 -10.33 7.14
N GLY A 106 16.81 -9.85 6.19
CA GLY A 106 18.18 -9.41 6.41
C GLY A 106 18.34 -8.05 7.11
N GLU A 107 17.30 -7.22 7.15
CA GLU A 107 17.38 -5.83 7.63
C GLU A 107 17.21 -5.65 9.16
N GLY A 108 17.31 -6.74 9.93
CA GLY A 108 17.20 -6.68 11.39
C GLY A 108 15.76 -6.66 11.92
N GLY A 109 14.80 -7.08 11.10
CA GLY A 109 13.42 -7.36 11.51
C GLY A 109 12.55 -6.12 11.76
N TRP A 110 11.37 -6.35 12.34
CA TRP A 110 10.30 -5.33 12.44
C TRP A 110 10.65 -4.15 13.36
N THR A 111 11.58 -4.31 14.30
CA THR A 111 12.00 -3.24 15.21
C THR A 111 12.82 -2.15 14.52
N LYS A 112 13.37 -2.44 13.34
CA LYS A 112 14.09 -1.49 12.48
C LYS A 112 13.32 -1.16 11.19
N ALA A 113 12.08 -1.63 11.06
CA ALA A 113 11.32 -1.46 9.84
C ALA A 113 11.00 0.02 9.57
N PRO A 114 11.01 0.44 8.29
CA PRO A 114 10.52 1.75 7.91
C PRO A 114 9.04 1.92 8.27
N LYS A 115 8.61 3.18 8.37
CA LYS A 115 7.20 3.53 8.61
C LYS A 115 6.41 3.49 7.32
N PHE A 116 5.09 3.40 7.46
CA PHE A 116 4.16 3.59 6.36
C PHE A 116 3.51 4.97 6.45
N VAL A 117 3.40 5.62 5.30
CA VAL A 117 2.81 6.95 5.10
C VAL A 117 1.96 6.94 3.84
N GLU A 118 1.37 8.09 3.52
CA GLU A 118 0.45 8.27 2.41
C GLU A 118 1.02 9.21 1.37
N ALA A 119 1.72 8.64 0.40
CA ALA A 119 2.37 9.39 -0.67
C ALA A 119 1.35 9.77 -1.76
N ASP A 120 1.49 10.96 -2.34
CA ASP A 120 0.69 11.43 -3.47
C ASP A 120 1.09 10.77 -4.80
N ALA A 121 2.30 10.21 -4.87
CA ALA A 121 2.80 9.41 -5.98
C ALA A 121 3.57 8.16 -5.50
N ASN A 122 3.89 7.28 -6.45
CA ASN A 122 4.78 6.14 -6.23
C ASN A 122 6.22 6.60 -6.51
N TYR A 123 7.04 6.69 -5.47
CA TYR A 123 8.41 7.17 -5.53
C TYR A 123 9.45 6.05 -5.46
#